data_AF-A0A7Y3PPZ9-F1
#
_entry.id   AF-A0A7Y3PPZ9-F1
#
_cell.length_a   1.000
_cell.length_b   1.000
_cell.length_c   1.000
_cell.angle_alpha   90.00
_cell.angle_beta   90.00
_cell.angle_gamma   90.00
#
_symmetry.space_group_name_H-M   'P 1'
#
loop_
_entity.id
_entity.type
_entity.pdbx_description
1 polymer ?
#
loop_
_entity_poly.entity_id
_entity_poly.type
_entity_poly.pdbx_seq_one_letter_code
_entity_poly.pdbx_strand_id
1 'polypeptide(L)'
;MNSVSAGGDRPTAQAPTWPGPQADDDRETASVPFALLGEEELAEVRERAAHANEVVTGLRSGSKELPGPGEPRPQHTATVSKLPR
;
A
#
# COMPACT_ATOMS: atom_id res chain seq x y z
N MET A 1 7.20 -6.01 46.06
CA MET A 1 8.12 -7.09 45.63
C MET A 1 7.48 -7.82 44.47
N ASN A 2 8.10 -7.70 43.29
CA ASN A 2 8.09 -8.59 42.09
C ASN A 2 6.79 -9.26 41.61
N SER A 3 6.43 -9.30 40.32
CA SER A 3 7.26 -9.31 39.11
C SER A 3 6.48 -8.75 37.91
N VAL A 4 7.18 -8.00 37.07
CA VAL A 4 6.77 -7.71 35.69
C VAL A 4 7.12 -8.94 34.86
N SER A 5 6.12 -9.69 34.39
CA SER A 5 6.32 -10.70 33.34
C SER A 5 6.20 -10.03 31.98
N ALA A 6 7.35 -9.98 31.31
CA ALA A 6 7.50 -9.65 29.90
C ALA A 6 6.85 -10.71 29.01
N GLY A 7 6.45 -10.29 27.82
CA GLY A 7 6.00 -11.19 26.76
C GLY A 7 4.71 -10.72 26.11
N GLY A 8 4.67 -9.47 25.65
CA GLY A 8 3.66 -9.04 24.70
C GLY A 8 3.88 -9.80 23.40
N ASP A 9 3.08 -10.85 23.23
CA ASP A 9 2.96 -11.65 22.02
C ASP A 9 2.79 -10.68 20.84
N ARG A 10 3.83 -10.56 20.02
CA ARG A 10 3.82 -9.66 18.87
C ARG A 10 2.96 -10.37 17.83
N PRO A 11 1.77 -9.87 17.45
CA PRO A 11 1.01 -10.52 16.40
C PRO A 11 1.82 -10.38 15.11
N THR A 12 2.43 -11.48 14.66
CA THR A 12 3.01 -11.58 13.33
C THR A 12 1.86 -11.42 12.35
N ALA A 13 1.81 -10.29 11.63
CA ALA A 13 0.86 -10.08 10.56
C ALA A 13 0.97 -11.28 9.59
N GLN A 14 -0.06 -12.11 9.58
CA GLN A 14 -0.06 -13.34 8.79
C GLN A 14 -0.19 -12.91 7.33
N ALA A 15 0.85 -13.16 6.54
CA ALA A 15 0.76 -13.05 5.10
C ALA A 15 -0.41 -13.92 4.62
N PRO A 16 -1.13 -13.51 3.56
CA PRO A 16 -2.20 -14.32 3.00
C PRO A 16 -1.69 -15.76 2.80
N THR A 17 -2.45 -16.75 3.27
CA THR A 17 -2.06 -18.16 3.26
C THR A 17 -2.01 -18.78 1.86
N TRP A 18 -2.29 -17.97 0.83
CA TRP A 18 -2.16 -18.36 -0.55
C TRP A 18 -0.73 -18.06 -1.02
N PRO A 19 -0.13 -18.96 -1.83
CA PRO A 19 1.12 -18.62 -2.50
C PRO A 19 0.92 -17.30 -3.25
N GLY A 20 1.85 -16.36 -3.05
CA GLY A 20 1.88 -15.13 -3.83
C GLY A 20 2.06 -15.43 -5.31
N PRO A 21 2.03 -14.42 -6.19
CA PRO A 21 2.23 -14.62 -7.62
C PRO A 21 3.52 -15.41 -7.89
N GLN A 22 3.43 -16.51 -8.65
CA GLN A 22 4.55 -17.36 -9.03
C GLN A 22 5.05 -17.02 -10.44
N ALA A 23 6.31 -17.37 -10.72
CA ALA A 23 6.93 -17.08 -12.02
C ALA A 23 6.29 -17.85 -13.19
N ASP A 24 5.62 -18.96 -12.90
CA ASP A 24 4.88 -19.81 -13.83
C ASP A 24 3.37 -19.58 -13.79
N ASP A 25 2.89 -18.56 -13.07
CA ASP A 25 1.48 -18.18 -13.15
C ASP A 25 1.14 -17.80 -14.59
N ASP A 26 0.05 -18.36 -15.14
CA ASP A 26 -0.50 -18.03 -16.46
C ASP A 26 -0.99 -16.57 -16.60
N ARG A 27 -0.67 -15.72 -15.62
CA ARG A 27 -1.03 -14.30 -15.57
C ARG A 27 0.10 -13.49 -16.17
N GLU A 28 -0.24 -12.68 -17.15
CA GLU A 28 0.71 -11.69 -17.66
C GLU A 28 1.22 -10.80 -16.52
N THR A 29 2.55 -10.67 -16.41
CA THR A 29 3.12 -9.76 -15.42
C THR A 29 2.74 -8.33 -15.80
N ALA A 30 2.15 -7.59 -14.87
CA ALA A 30 1.69 -6.21 -15.11
C ALA A 30 2.80 -5.28 -15.65
N SER A 31 4.07 -5.61 -15.45
CA SER A 31 5.20 -4.89 -16.02
C SER A 31 5.21 -4.85 -17.56
N VAL A 32 4.71 -5.89 -18.23
CA VAL A 32 4.74 -5.98 -19.69
C VAL A 32 3.75 -4.98 -20.31
N PRO A 33 2.45 -4.95 -19.94
CA PRO A 33 1.53 -3.91 -20.43
C PRO A 33 1.96 -2.49 -20.05
N PHE A 34 2.49 -2.27 -18.84
CA PHE A 34 2.93 -0.93 -18.44
C PHE A 34 4.14 -0.43 -19.25
N ALA A 35 5.00 -1.31 -19.72
CA ALA A 35 6.13 -0.94 -20.58
C ALA A 35 5.72 -0.51 -21.99
N LEU A 36 4.50 -0.87 -22.42
CA LEU A 36 3.97 -0.53 -23.75
C LEU A 36 3.22 0.80 -23.78
N LEU A 37 2.95 1.40 -22.61
CA LEU A 37 2.23 2.66 -22.51
C LEU A 37 3.10 3.85 -22.93
N GLY A 38 2.48 4.79 -23.65
CA GLY A 38 3.06 6.09 -23.93
C GLY A 38 3.18 6.98 -22.67
N GLU A 39 3.84 8.12 -22.81
CA GLU A 39 4.05 9.05 -21.68
C GLU A 39 2.73 9.58 -21.09
N GLU A 40 1.75 9.89 -21.95
CA GLU A 40 0.43 10.37 -21.56
C GLU A 40 -0.35 9.31 -20.79
N GLU A 41 -0.41 8.09 -21.32
CA GLU A 41 -1.09 6.95 -20.66
C GLU A 41 -0.42 6.61 -19.31
N LEU A 42 0.91 6.67 -19.25
CA LEU A 42 1.63 6.50 -17.99
C LEU A 42 1.34 7.62 -16.99
N ALA A 43 1.14 8.86 -17.44
CA ALA A 43 0.74 9.96 -16.58
C ALA A 43 -0.65 9.73 -15.98
N GLU A 44 -1.61 9.26 -16.78
CA GLU A 44 -2.96 8.92 -16.31
C GLU A 44 -2.94 7.78 -15.28
N VAL A 45 -2.14 6.74 -15.52
CA VAL A 45 -1.96 5.62 -14.58
C VAL A 45 -1.38 6.13 -13.26
N ARG A 46 -0.38 7.02 -13.29
CA ARG A 46 0.23 7.59 -12.08
C ARG A 46 -0.77 8.43 -11.28
N GLU A 47 -1.60 9.24 -11.93
CA GLU A 47 -2.65 10.00 -11.22
C GLU A 47 -3.66 9.08 -10.55
N ARG A 48 -4.09 8.02 -11.23
CA ARG A 48 -5.02 7.04 -10.66
C ARG A 48 -4.40 6.28 -9.48
N ALA A 49 -3.14 5.87 -9.62
CA ALA A 49 -2.39 5.20 -8.55
C ALA A 49 -2.23 6.12 -7.34
N ALA A 50 -1.88 7.40 -7.54
CA ALA A 50 -1.76 8.37 -6.48
C ALA A 50 -3.09 8.58 -5.74
N HIS A 51 -4.20 8.63 -6.45
CA HIS A 51 -5.52 8.72 -5.84
C HIS A 51 -5.87 7.46 -5.02
N ALA A 52 -5.65 6.27 -5.56
CA ALA A 52 -5.89 5.01 -4.85
C ALA A 52 -5.04 4.93 -3.56
N ASN A 53 -3.76 5.30 -3.65
CA ASN A 53 -2.86 5.40 -2.51
C ASN A 53 -3.39 6.39 -1.46
N GLU A 54 -3.86 7.56 -1.90
CA GLU A 54 -4.41 8.59 -1.01
C GLU A 54 -5.67 8.10 -0.28
N VAL A 55 -6.55 7.38 -0.96
CA VAL A 55 -7.76 6.79 -0.34
C VAL A 55 -7.41 5.75 0.71
N VAL A 56 -6.43 4.88 0.44
CA VAL A 56 -6.07 3.78 1.36
C VAL A 56 -5.21 4.26 2.53
N THR A 57 -4.31 5.21 2.28
CA THR A 57 -3.26 5.59 3.25
C THR A 57 -3.40 7.00 3.82
N GLY A 58 -4.23 7.83 3.18
CA GLY A 58 -4.29 9.28 3.39
C GLY A 58 -3.23 10.08 2.65
N LEU A 59 -2.30 9.43 1.95
CA LEU A 59 -1.12 10.06 1.32
C LEU A 59 -1.07 9.72 -0.18
N ARG A 60 -0.84 10.70 -1.05
CA ARG A 60 -0.73 10.49 -2.52
C ARG A 60 0.40 9.55 -2.87
N SER A 61 1.51 9.63 -2.13
CA SER A 61 2.65 8.74 -2.30
C SER A 61 2.39 7.31 -1.82
N GLY A 62 1.34 7.11 -1.00
CA GLY A 62 1.10 5.86 -0.29
C GLY A 62 2.03 5.64 0.91
N SER A 63 2.99 6.54 1.18
CA SER A 63 4.00 6.36 2.22
C SER A 63 4.13 7.57 3.15
N LYS A 64 4.07 7.28 4.45
CA LYS A 64 4.35 8.24 5.53
C LYS A 64 5.76 8.81 5.51
N GLU A 65 6.70 8.15 4.83
CA GLU A 65 8.09 8.60 4.71
C GLU A 65 8.24 9.71 3.66
N LEU A 66 7.30 9.80 2.72
CA LEU A 66 7.31 10.75 1.61
C LEU A 66 5.94 11.47 1.51
N PRO A 67 5.53 12.22 2.54
CA PRO A 67 4.29 12.98 2.46
C PRO A 67 4.43 14.13 1.45
N GLY A 68 3.40 14.34 0.64
CA GLY A 68 3.28 15.55 -0.16
C GLY A 68 2.99 16.78 0.71
N PRO A 69 3.18 18.00 0.18
CA PRO A 69 2.79 19.23 0.87
C PRO A 69 1.31 19.21 1.27
N GLY A 70 1.04 19.39 2.56
CA GLY A 70 -0.33 19.42 3.09
C GLY A 70 -1.01 18.04 3.22
N GLU A 71 -0.26 16.94 3.08
CA GLU A 71 -0.77 15.59 3.27
C GLU A 71 -0.47 15.04 4.68
N PRO A 72 -1.38 14.24 5.26
CA PRO A 72 -2.62 13.72 4.68
C PRO A 72 -3.76 14.75 4.64
N ARG A 73 -4.54 14.76 3.56
CA ARG A 73 -5.69 15.68 3.44
C ARG A 73 -6.87 15.19 4.29
N PRO A 74 -7.62 16.07 4.96
CA PRO A 74 -8.72 15.66 5.85
C PRO A 74 -9.80 14.80 5.17
N GLN A 75 -10.08 15.04 3.89
CA GLN A 75 -11.05 14.25 3.13
C GLN A 75 -10.60 12.81 2.81
N HIS A 76 -9.31 12.51 2.99
CA HIS A 76 -8.72 11.19 2.72
C HIS A 76 -8.08 10.56 3.97
N THR A 77 -8.13 11.23 5.13
CA THR A 77 -7.83 10.59 6.42
C THR A 77 -8.93 9.58 6.73
N ALA A 78 -8.72 8.33 6.33
CA ALA A 78 -9.73 7.27 6.43
C ALA A 78 -10.27 7.11 7.87
N THR A 79 -11.61 7.11 7.97
CA THR A 79 -12.44 6.63 9.10
C THR A 79 -12.59 5.10 9.09
N VAL A 80 -12.08 4.43 8.06
CA VAL A 80 -12.04 2.96 7.97
C VAL A 80 -10.73 2.48 8.57
N SER A 81 -10.80 1.54 9.51
CA SER A 81 -9.65 0.96 10.20
C SER A 81 -8.51 0.67 9.23
N LYS A 82 -7.38 1.34 9.43
CA LYS A 82 -6.16 1.18 8.65
C LYS A 82 -5.77 -0.30 8.71
N LEU A 83 -5.57 -0.92 7.55
CA LEU A 83 -4.97 -2.24 7.47
C LEU A 83 -3.65 -2.17 8.27
N PRO A 84 -3.43 -3.04 9.27
CA PRO A 84 -2.21 -2.99 10.07
C PRO A 84 -1.01 -3.17 9.15
N ARG A 85 -0.04 -2.26 9.28
CA ARG A 85 1.19 -2.22 8.52
C ARG A 85 2.23 -3.17 9.12
#